data_AF-A0A8I0J3F1-F1
#
_entry.id   AF-A0A8I0J3F1-F1
#
_cell.length_a   1.000
_cell.length_b   1.000
_cell.length_c   1.000
_cell.angle_alpha   90.00
_cell.angle_beta   90.00
_cell.angle_gamma   90.00
#
_symmetry.space_group_name_H-M   'P 1'
#
loop_
_entity.id
_entity.type
_entity.pdbx_description
1 polymer ?
#
loop_
_entity_poly.entity_id
_entity_poly.type
_entity_poly.pdbx_seq_one_letter_code
_entity_poly.pdbx_strand_id
1 'polypeptide(L)'
;MNEVLGNIGQNPQVSKRALRSRRSPVVFINATPEEAEQFQEIVAIDDIDYLTQAVALTALFNGAIDNTTGRFIPGKARELIANYNESLDSDSQRYKIGIFNTHQTTLTQQNSAVSAMINQILETLKNVLGVALGTTSVAQMTAAITDAFTNLDEQSGDAWIFWEKKTSNKTTYSYAILFAFQDSSTGKLMFALPMSLEIEVDVSYERVLFITVEDKETYSVKLDTMKVGQLLFPKSPGANALQTARRLGVRSAKADLLAAPAPISNIVVTNWAKTTTYATAATGVYTESHPLVQVMAVHPNVSNPLQDGNNYLVSFTINGVQQTRGLLLNGIMPDGELWFVSI
;
A
#
# COMPACT_ATOMS: atom_id res chain seq x y z
N MET A 1 -43.46 13.56 15.26
CA MET A 1 -44.23 13.42 14.00
C MET A 1 -43.55 14.31 12.97
N ASN A 2 -42.83 13.64 12.05
CA ASN A 2 -42.48 13.94 10.64
C ASN A 2 -41.97 15.36 10.29
N GLU A 3 -40.69 15.48 9.93
CA GLU A 3 -40.14 15.37 8.56
C GLU A 3 -40.58 16.49 7.62
N VAL A 4 -39.63 17.36 7.23
CA VAL A 4 -39.37 17.69 5.81
C VAL A 4 -37.86 17.88 5.63
N LEU A 5 -37.22 16.87 5.04
CA LEU A 5 -35.89 16.94 4.45
C LEU A 5 -35.97 17.72 3.13
N GLY A 6 -35.12 18.73 2.96
CA GLY A 6 -34.85 19.39 1.69
C GLY A 6 -33.46 19.03 1.20
N ASN A 7 -33.38 18.06 0.29
CA ASN A 7 -32.20 17.66 -0.47
C ASN A 7 -31.51 18.86 -1.14
N ILE A 8 -30.24 19.10 -0.80
CA ILE A 8 -29.29 19.78 -1.69
C ILE A 8 -28.17 18.79 -1.97
N GLY A 9 -28.08 18.40 -3.23
CA GLY A 9 -27.30 17.28 -3.71
C GLY A 9 -25.81 17.40 -3.40
N GLN A 10 -25.30 16.35 -2.77
CA GLN A 10 -23.90 15.96 -2.78
C GLN A 10 -23.42 15.85 -4.24
N ASN A 11 -22.35 16.56 -4.59
CA ASN A 11 -21.62 16.32 -5.83
C ASN A 11 -20.17 15.92 -5.51
N PRO A 12 -19.90 14.63 -5.21
CA PRO A 12 -18.61 14.11 -4.75
C PRO A 12 -17.59 13.92 -5.91
N GLN A 13 -17.61 14.78 -6.93
CA GLN A 13 -16.92 14.55 -8.21
C GLN A 13 -15.56 15.24 -8.35
N VAL A 14 -15.08 16.01 -7.36
CA VAL A 14 -13.91 16.88 -7.57
C VAL A 14 -12.57 16.27 -7.12
N SER A 15 -12.47 15.42 -6.07
CA SER A 15 -11.16 14.84 -5.69
C SER A 15 -10.76 13.60 -6.52
N LYS A 16 -11.71 12.74 -6.93
CA LYS A 16 -11.44 11.54 -7.76
C LYS A 16 -11.08 11.83 -9.24
N ARG A 17 -11.20 13.09 -9.68
CA ARG A 17 -11.06 13.47 -11.10
C ARG A 17 -9.60 13.72 -11.51
N ALA A 18 -8.74 14.13 -10.58
CA ALA A 18 -7.35 14.50 -10.86
C ALA A 18 -6.44 13.30 -11.18
N LEU A 19 -6.80 12.09 -10.74
CA LEU A 19 -5.97 10.88 -10.90
C LEU A 19 -6.26 10.09 -12.20
N ARG A 20 -7.21 10.53 -13.03
CA ARG A 20 -7.60 9.82 -14.26
C ARG A 20 -6.70 10.15 -15.45
N SER A 21 -5.55 9.47 -15.54
CA SER A 21 -4.82 9.32 -16.81
C SER A 21 -5.64 8.45 -17.77
N ARG A 22 -5.86 8.90 -19.01
CA ARG A 22 -6.61 8.16 -20.05
C ARG A 22 -5.99 6.81 -20.45
N ARG A 23 -4.81 6.45 -19.94
CA ARG A 23 -4.05 5.25 -20.33
C ARG A 23 -3.62 4.34 -19.17
N SER A 24 -3.89 4.71 -17.91
CA SER A 24 -3.53 3.90 -16.73
C SER A 24 -4.77 3.66 -15.87
N PRO A 25 -5.21 2.41 -15.66
CA PRO A 25 -6.30 2.12 -14.75
C PRO A 25 -5.88 2.52 -13.33
N VAL A 26 -6.75 3.25 -12.62
CA VAL A 26 -6.59 3.56 -11.20
C VAL A 26 -7.63 2.78 -10.42
N VAL A 27 -7.19 2.01 -9.44
CA VAL A 27 -8.04 1.20 -8.55
C VAL A 27 -7.89 1.76 -7.14
N PHE A 28 -9.01 2.00 -6.48
CA PHE A 28 -9.04 2.36 -5.06
C PHE A 28 -9.51 1.14 -4.28
N ILE A 29 -8.73 0.71 -3.29
CA ILE A 29 -9.06 -0.40 -2.41
C ILE A 29 -9.17 0.20 -1.01
N ASN A 30 -10.33 0.05 -0.37
CA ASN A 30 -10.51 0.38 1.04
C ASN A 30 -10.70 -0.93 1.80
N ALA A 31 -9.76 -1.29 2.65
CA ALA A 31 -9.88 -2.42 3.57
C ALA A 31 -10.65 -2.01 4.84
N THR A 32 -11.19 -2.99 5.57
CA THR A 32 -11.94 -2.76 6.81
C THR A 32 -11.00 -2.40 7.98
N PRO A 33 -11.43 -1.59 8.97
CA PRO A 33 -10.54 -0.78 9.82
C PRO A 33 -9.79 -1.51 10.96
N GLU A 34 -9.71 -2.84 10.98
CA GLU A 34 -9.45 -3.56 12.25
C GLU A 34 -7.98 -3.63 12.72
N GLU A 35 -7.01 -3.21 11.91
CA GLU A 35 -5.67 -2.78 12.39
C GLU A 35 -5.22 -1.62 11.50
N ALA A 36 -5.57 -0.39 11.89
CA ALA A 36 -5.49 0.79 11.03
C ALA A 36 -4.11 0.89 10.34
N GLU A 37 -4.07 0.67 9.03
CA GLU A 37 -2.97 1.12 8.19
C GLU A 37 -2.88 2.63 8.36
N GLN A 38 -1.81 3.09 9.00
CA GLN A 38 -1.67 4.49 9.38
C GLN A 38 -0.99 5.32 8.29
N PHE A 39 -0.77 4.70 7.12
CA PHE A 39 -0.29 5.38 5.93
C PHE A 39 -1.44 5.61 4.94
N GLN A 40 -1.42 6.76 4.28
CA GLN A 40 -2.05 6.87 2.98
C GLN A 40 -1.17 6.14 1.96
N GLU A 41 -1.64 4.98 1.48
CA GLU A 41 -0.87 4.10 0.61
C GLU A 41 -1.05 4.43 -0.87
N ILE A 42 0.05 4.58 -1.59
CA ILE A 42 0.04 4.95 -3.01
C ILE A 42 0.94 4.00 -3.78
N VAL A 43 0.29 3.08 -4.49
CA VAL A 43 0.95 2.06 -5.29
C VAL A 43 0.94 2.46 -6.77
N ALA A 44 2.13 2.74 -7.32
CA ALA A 44 2.36 3.15 -8.69
C ALA A 44 3.21 2.10 -9.41
N ILE A 45 2.56 1.05 -9.94
CA ILE A 45 3.23 -0.09 -10.58
C ILE A 45 2.81 -0.24 -12.04
N ASP A 46 3.78 -0.50 -12.92
CA ASP A 46 3.54 -0.83 -14.34
C ASP A 46 3.06 -2.28 -14.50
N ASP A 47 3.47 -3.17 -13.59
CA ASP A 47 3.14 -4.59 -13.63
C ASP A 47 2.46 -5.04 -12.33
N ILE A 48 1.22 -5.52 -12.45
CA ILE A 48 0.38 -5.95 -11.33
C ILE A 48 0.98 -7.13 -10.56
N ASP A 49 1.89 -7.88 -11.18
CA ASP A 49 2.57 -9.04 -10.59
C ASP A 49 3.40 -8.65 -9.36
N TYR A 50 3.73 -7.36 -9.23
CA TYR A 50 4.47 -6.82 -8.11
C TYR A 50 3.60 -6.20 -7.03
N LEU A 51 2.26 -6.20 -7.16
CA LEU A 51 1.35 -5.63 -6.16
C LEU A 51 1.58 -6.24 -4.77
N THR A 52 1.74 -7.57 -4.69
CA THR A 52 2.00 -8.24 -3.41
C THR A 52 3.29 -7.76 -2.76
N GLN A 53 4.34 -7.51 -3.54
CA GLN A 53 5.59 -6.96 -3.02
C GLN A 53 5.39 -5.53 -2.50
N ALA A 54 4.61 -4.69 -3.21
CA ALA A 54 4.30 -3.33 -2.78
C ALA A 54 3.54 -3.33 -1.45
N VAL A 55 2.51 -4.15 -1.33
CA VAL A 55 1.73 -4.27 -0.08
C VAL A 55 2.58 -4.84 1.05
N ALA A 56 3.43 -5.83 0.79
CA ALA A 56 4.32 -6.37 1.82
C ALA A 56 5.31 -5.33 2.37
N LEU A 57 5.88 -4.49 1.49
CA LEU A 57 6.70 -3.35 1.93
C LEU A 57 5.89 -2.37 2.77
N THR A 58 4.64 -2.12 2.37
CA THR A 58 3.76 -1.18 3.07
C THR A 58 3.40 -1.68 4.46
N ALA A 59 3.00 -2.95 4.58
CA ALA A 59 2.75 -3.61 5.87
C ALA A 59 3.98 -3.61 6.78
N LEU A 60 5.18 -3.87 6.23
CA LEU A 60 6.43 -3.78 6.98
C LEU A 60 6.62 -2.38 7.56
N PHE A 61 6.43 -1.33 6.75
CA PHE A 61 6.65 0.04 7.20
C PHE A 61 5.53 0.60 8.07
N ASN A 62 4.31 0.07 8.03
CA ASN A 62 3.26 0.44 8.98
C ASN A 62 3.73 0.20 10.43
N GLY A 63 4.52 -0.86 10.63
CA GLY A 63 5.22 -1.10 11.89
C GLY A 63 6.18 0.00 12.32
N ALA A 64 6.58 0.92 11.45
CA ALA A 64 7.48 2.05 11.74
C ALA A 64 6.75 3.34 12.16
N ILE A 65 5.41 3.35 12.19
CA ILE A 65 4.64 4.47 12.73
C ILE A 65 4.63 4.42 14.26
N ASP A 66 4.66 5.60 14.88
CA ASP A 66 4.27 5.78 16.28
C ASP A 66 2.76 5.99 16.36
N ASN A 67 2.05 5.00 16.87
CA ASN A 67 0.57 5.00 16.96
C ASN A 67 0.01 6.15 17.82
N THR A 68 0.84 6.82 18.63
CA THR A 68 0.43 7.97 19.45
C THR A 68 0.45 9.27 18.65
N THR A 69 1.46 9.43 17.79
CA THR A 69 1.72 10.68 17.07
C THR A 69 1.37 10.59 15.59
N GLY A 70 1.16 9.39 15.04
CA GLY A 70 0.98 9.17 13.61
C GLY A 70 2.25 9.34 12.78
N ARG A 71 3.40 9.50 13.43
CA ARG A 71 4.65 9.86 12.76
C ARG A 71 5.44 8.64 12.35
N PHE A 72 6.03 8.70 11.16
CA PHE A 72 6.99 7.73 10.70
C PHE A 72 8.31 7.90 11.46
N ILE A 73 8.82 6.82 12.03
CA ILE A 73 10.05 6.80 12.83
C ILE A 73 11.15 6.07 12.03
N PRO A 74 12.11 6.79 11.42
CA PRO A 74 13.16 6.17 10.61
C PRO A 74 14.03 5.18 11.39
N GLY A 75 14.20 5.35 12.69
CA GLY A 75 14.91 4.40 13.55
C GLY A 75 14.23 3.03 13.58
N LYS A 76 12.94 3.01 13.87
CA LYS A 76 12.09 1.80 13.89
C LYS A 76 12.04 1.14 12.51
N ALA A 77 11.97 1.93 11.44
CA ALA A 77 12.05 1.42 10.06
C ALA A 77 13.37 0.68 9.78
N ARG A 78 14.52 1.19 10.27
CA ARG A 78 15.81 0.51 10.11
C ARG A 78 15.85 -0.84 10.83
N GLU A 79 15.30 -0.88 12.04
CA GLU A 79 15.21 -2.11 12.82
C GLU A 79 14.33 -3.15 12.12
N LEU A 80 13.17 -2.74 11.60
CA LEU A 80 12.28 -3.62 10.84
C LEU A 80 12.94 -4.17 9.56
N ILE A 81 13.65 -3.32 8.83
CA ILE A 81 14.43 -3.76 7.66
C ILE A 81 15.54 -4.74 8.06
N ALA A 82 16.26 -4.47 9.15
CA ALA A 82 17.32 -5.37 9.63
C ALA A 82 16.74 -6.74 10.00
N ASN A 83 15.66 -6.77 10.79
CA ASN A 83 14.97 -7.99 11.18
C ASN A 83 14.43 -8.77 9.98
N TYR A 84 13.85 -8.08 8.99
CA TYR A 84 13.43 -8.70 7.73
C TYR A 84 14.62 -9.31 6.99
N ASN A 85 15.71 -8.56 6.83
CA ASN A 85 16.89 -9.02 6.09
C ASN A 85 17.61 -10.19 6.78
N GLU A 86 17.57 -10.27 8.11
CA GLU A 86 18.14 -11.37 8.90
C GLU A 86 17.26 -12.63 8.88
N SER A 87 15.95 -12.49 8.71
CA SER A 87 15.02 -13.63 8.66
C SER A 87 15.00 -14.34 7.30
N LEU A 88 15.56 -13.73 6.25
CA LEU A 88 15.67 -14.33 4.93
C LEU A 88 16.55 -15.58 4.97
N ASP A 89 16.09 -16.65 4.33
CA ASP A 89 16.90 -17.84 4.06
C ASP A 89 18.05 -17.55 3.08
N SER A 90 18.93 -18.54 2.87
CA SER A 90 20.12 -18.39 2.01
C SER A 90 19.80 -18.12 0.54
N ASP A 91 18.70 -18.67 0.01
CA ASP A 91 18.28 -18.52 -1.38
C ASP A 91 17.56 -17.19 -1.62
N SER A 92 16.99 -16.61 -0.56
CA SER A 92 16.26 -15.34 -0.56
C SER A 92 17.12 -14.12 -0.24
N GLN A 93 18.40 -14.27 0.12
CA GLN A 93 19.32 -13.17 0.47
C GLN A 93 19.41 -12.06 -0.59
N ARG A 94 19.14 -12.37 -1.87
CA ARG A 94 19.12 -11.38 -2.97
C ARG A 94 17.97 -10.38 -2.89
N TYR A 95 16.95 -10.65 -2.08
CA TYR A 95 15.76 -9.82 -1.90
C TYR A 95 15.81 -8.95 -0.65
N LYS A 96 17.02 -8.75 -0.09
CA LYS A 96 17.19 -7.79 0.99
C LYS A 96 16.69 -6.41 0.59
N ILE A 97 16.09 -5.73 1.56
CA ILE A 97 15.70 -4.34 1.44
C ILE A 97 16.95 -3.49 1.73
N GLY A 98 17.35 -2.71 0.74
CA GLY A 98 18.43 -1.73 0.86
C GLY A 98 17.88 -0.35 1.20
N ILE A 99 18.56 0.37 2.09
CA ILE A 99 18.26 1.78 2.37
C ILE A 99 19.13 2.63 1.46
N PHE A 100 18.51 3.42 0.59
CA PHE A 100 19.21 4.27 -0.38
C PHE A 100 19.38 5.69 0.14
N ASN A 101 18.39 6.19 0.88
CA ASN A 101 18.43 7.54 1.43
C ASN A 101 17.55 7.63 2.67
N THR A 102 17.93 8.50 3.61
CA THR A 102 17.06 8.90 4.72
C THR A 102 17.18 10.40 4.85
N HIS A 103 16.05 11.09 4.93
CA HIS A 103 16.02 12.53 4.97
C HIS A 103 15.08 13.02 6.06
N GLN A 104 15.58 13.97 6.84
CA GLN A 104 14.83 14.66 7.87
C GLN A 104 15.12 16.15 7.71
N THR A 105 14.06 16.95 7.55
CA THR A 105 14.20 18.40 7.40
C THR A 105 12.98 19.12 7.97
N THR A 106 13.13 20.41 8.24
CA THR A 106 12.03 21.29 8.60
C THR A 106 11.93 22.39 7.55
N LEU A 107 10.79 22.47 6.88
CA LEU A 107 10.45 23.47 5.89
C LEU A 107 9.56 24.51 6.54
N THR A 108 9.86 25.79 6.33
CA THR A 108 9.05 26.88 6.89
C THR A 108 8.66 27.85 5.79
N GLN A 109 7.47 28.41 5.90
CA GLN A 109 7.03 29.53 5.09
C GLN A 109 6.23 30.50 5.94
N GLN A 110 6.19 31.77 5.52
CA GLN A 110 5.41 32.81 6.18
C GLN A 110 4.48 33.47 5.18
N ASN A 111 3.19 33.57 5.55
CA ASN A 111 2.16 34.28 4.79
C ASN A 111 2.23 34.05 3.25
N SER A 112 2.38 32.79 2.86
CA SER A 112 2.59 32.38 1.47
C SER A 112 1.54 31.38 1.05
N ALA A 113 1.29 31.27 -0.26
CA ALA A 113 0.31 30.33 -0.77
C ALA A 113 0.65 28.89 -0.32
N VAL A 114 -0.36 28.08 0.03
CA VAL A 114 -0.19 26.66 0.41
C VAL A 114 0.55 25.87 -0.68
N SER A 115 0.27 26.19 -1.95
CA SER A 115 0.99 25.66 -3.10
C SER A 115 2.52 25.86 -3.04
N ALA A 116 3.01 26.92 -2.40
CA ALA A 116 4.44 27.13 -2.22
C ALA A 116 5.07 26.08 -1.28
N MET A 117 4.40 25.76 -0.16
CA MET A 117 4.84 24.70 0.76
C MET A 117 4.82 23.33 0.07
N ILE A 118 3.72 23.02 -0.64
CA ILE A 118 3.60 21.79 -1.43
C ILE A 118 4.77 21.64 -2.41
N ASN A 119 5.10 22.72 -3.14
CA ASN A 119 6.22 22.70 -4.08
C ASN A 119 7.57 22.47 -3.39
N GLN A 120 7.83 23.08 -2.23
CA GLN A 120 9.07 22.85 -1.47
C GLN A 120 9.21 21.39 -1.01
N ILE A 121 8.11 20.77 -0.56
CA ILE A 121 8.09 19.35 -0.20
C ILE A 121 8.37 18.50 -1.43
N LEU A 122 7.68 18.75 -2.55
CA LEU A 122 7.89 17.99 -3.80
C LEU A 122 9.32 18.11 -4.33
N GLU A 123 9.94 19.28 -4.26
CA GLU A 123 11.35 19.47 -4.61
C GLU A 123 12.28 18.66 -3.69
N THR A 124 11.99 18.67 -2.38
CA THR A 124 12.72 17.84 -1.41
C THR A 124 12.59 16.36 -1.73
N LEU A 125 11.38 15.86 -2.00
CA LEU A 125 11.14 14.45 -2.33
C LEU A 125 11.80 14.04 -3.64
N LYS A 126 11.82 14.90 -4.67
CA LYS A 126 12.56 14.65 -5.92
C LYS A 126 14.05 14.45 -5.65
N ASN A 127 14.65 15.26 -4.78
CA ASN A 127 16.04 15.13 -4.39
C ASN A 127 16.31 13.85 -3.60
N VAL A 128 15.40 13.48 -2.68
CA VAL A 128 15.50 12.23 -1.90
C VAL A 128 15.44 11.01 -2.82
N LEU A 129 14.57 11.05 -3.82
CA LEU A 129 14.36 9.96 -4.76
C LEU A 129 15.56 9.77 -5.68
N GLY A 130 16.18 10.85 -6.18
CA GLY A 130 17.39 10.76 -7.00
C GLY A 130 17.24 9.91 -8.28
N VAL A 131 16.00 9.61 -8.68
CA VAL A 131 15.64 8.86 -9.89
C VAL A 131 14.60 9.66 -10.67
N ALA A 132 14.67 9.60 -12.00
CA ALA A 132 13.67 10.21 -12.85
C ALA A 132 12.38 9.38 -12.76
N LEU A 133 11.45 9.79 -11.89
CA LEU A 133 10.13 9.18 -11.82
C LEU A 133 9.36 9.40 -13.13
N GLY A 134 8.56 8.40 -13.53
CA GLY A 134 7.58 8.56 -14.60
C GLY A 134 6.58 9.69 -14.30
N THR A 135 6.02 10.30 -15.35
CA THR A 135 5.06 11.41 -15.21
C THR A 135 3.85 11.07 -14.36
N THR A 136 3.39 9.81 -14.41
CA THR A 136 2.26 9.31 -13.61
C THR A 136 2.59 9.30 -12.13
N SER A 137 3.76 8.76 -11.76
CA SER A 137 4.24 8.69 -10.37
C SER A 137 4.42 10.09 -9.78
N VAL A 138 4.91 11.05 -10.57
CA VAL A 138 5.01 12.46 -10.16
C VAL A 138 3.63 13.08 -9.92
N ALA A 139 2.65 12.80 -10.78
CA ALA A 139 1.29 13.32 -10.61
C ALA A 139 0.61 12.75 -9.36
N GLN A 140 0.77 11.45 -9.09
CA GLN A 140 0.24 10.80 -7.88
C GLN A 140 0.89 11.36 -6.62
N MET A 141 2.22 11.56 -6.64
CA MET A 141 2.94 12.21 -5.54
C MET A 141 2.46 13.64 -5.30
N THR A 142 2.27 14.40 -6.38
CA THR A 142 1.75 15.78 -6.29
C THR A 142 0.37 15.82 -5.67
N ALA A 143 -0.54 14.92 -6.09
CA ALA A 143 -1.89 14.83 -5.56
C ALA A 143 -1.88 14.50 -4.05
N ALA A 144 -1.13 13.47 -3.66
CA ALA A 144 -1.05 13.04 -2.26
C ALA A 144 -0.47 14.09 -1.32
N ILE A 145 0.61 14.77 -1.74
CA ILE A 145 1.17 15.86 -0.97
C ILE A 145 0.17 17.03 -0.93
N THR A 146 -0.63 17.25 -1.96
CA THR A 146 -1.68 18.30 -1.94
C THR A 146 -2.80 17.94 -0.96
N ASP A 147 -3.23 16.68 -0.92
CA ASP A 147 -4.27 16.19 0.00
C ASP A 147 -3.82 16.20 1.47
N ALA A 148 -2.52 16.21 1.73
CA ALA A 148 -2.00 16.42 3.08
C ALA A 148 -2.22 17.84 3.64
N PHE A 149 -2.53 18.82 2.78
CA PHE A 149 -2.77 20.22 3.16
C PHE A 149 -4.19 20.72 2.87
N THR A 150 -4.93 20.01 2.03
CA THR A 150 -6.24 20.43 1.50
C THR A 150 -7.22 19.26 1.53
N ASN A 151 -8.52 19.53 1.35
CA ASN A 151 -9.58 18.51 1.43
C ASN A 151 -9.55 17.74 2.78
N LEU A 152 -9.15 18.42 3.86
CA LEU A 152 -8.93 17.79 5.17
C LEU A 152 -10.24 17.56 5.93
N ASP A 153 -11.33 18.21 5.54
CA ASP A 153 -12.67 17.94 6.03
C ASP A 153 -13.09 16.49 5.73
N GLU A 154 -12.90 16.06 4.47
CA GLU A 154 -13.22 14.70 4.01
C GLU A 154 -12.32 13.64 4.66
N GLN A 155 -11.11 14.01 5.07
CA GLN A 155 -10.09 13.10 5.59
C GLN A 155 -9.98 13.11 7.11
N SER A 156 -10.70 13.98 7.82
CA SER A 156 -10.46 14.28 9.23
C SER A 156 -10.58 13.09 10.20
N GLY A 157 -11.21 12.00 9.76
CA GLY A 157 -11.33 10.74 10.50
C GLY A 157 -10.52 9.57 9.93
N ASP A 158 -9.68 9.80 8.92
CA ASP A 158 -8.87 8.76 8.29
C ASP A 158 -7.67 8.37 9.17
N ALA A 159 -7.21 7.12 9.00
CA ALA A 159 -6.17 6.51 9.83
C ALA A 159 -4.78 7.14 9.69
N TRP A 160 -4.54 7.90 8.62
CA TRP A 160 -3.23 8.48 8.30
C TRP A 160 -3.05 9.92 8.73
N ILE A 161 -4.07 10.54 9.34
CA ILE A 161 -4.02 11.90 9.88
C ILE A 161 -4.23 11.90 11.39
N PHE A 162 -3.32 12.53 12.12
CA PHE A 162 -3.39 12.60 13.59
C PHE A 162 -3.36 14.05 14.04
N TRP A 163 -4.44 14.48 14.71
CA TRP A 163 -4.53 15.84 15.23
C TRP A 163 -3.88 15.94 16.61
N GLU A 164 -2.71 16.59 16.69
CA GLU A 164 -1.95 16.69 17.94
C GLU A 164 -2.46 17.82 18.84
N LYS A 165 -2.55 19.05 18.30
CA LYS A 165 -2.90 20.24 19.09
C LYS A 165 -3.83 21.16 18.30
N LYS A 166 -4.93 21.56 18.93
CA LYS A 166 -5.92 22.47 18.38
C LYS A 166 -6.07 23.67 19.31
N THR A 167 -5.71 24.87 18.83
CA THR A 167 -5.92 26.13 19.54
C THR A 167 -6.66 27.12 18.63
N SER A 168 -7.09 28.26 19.17
CA SER A 168 -7.80 29.26 18.37
C SER A 168 -6.99 29.83 17.21
N ASN A 169 -5.65 29.79 17.29
CA ASN A 169 -4.75 30.47 16.35
C ASN A 169 -3.70 29.53 15.75
N LYS A 170 -3.74 28.24 16.08
CA LYS A 170 -2.72 27.28 15.67
C LYS A 170 -3.26 25.86 15.72
N THR A 171 -2.94 25.10 14.68
CA THR A 171 -3.28 23.68 14.54
C THR A 171 -2.02 22.92 14.21
N THR A 172 -1.80 21.82 14.93
CA THR A 172 -0.71 20.87 14.70
C THR A 172 -1.31 19.51 14.42
N TYR A 173 -0.87 18.88 13.34
CA TYR A 173 -1.26 17.53 12.97
C TYR A 173 -0.14 16.81 12.25
N SER A 174 -0.15 15.48 12.29
CA SER A 174 0.72 14.66 11.45
C SER A 174 -0.07 14.02 10.32
N TYR A 175 0.62 13.76 9.22
CA TYR A 175 0.08 13.10 8.05
C TYR A 175 1.11 12.11 7.51
N ALA A 176 0.77 10.83 7.42
CA ALA A 176 1.68 9.77 6.98
C ALA A 176 1.32 9.26 5.58
N ILE A 177 2.32 9.17 4.70
CA ILE A 177 2.16 8.73 3.30
C ILE A 177 3.21 7.67 3.00
N LEU A 178 2.83 6.62 2.25
CA LEU A 178 3.78 5.66 1.72
C LEU A 178 3.59 5.51 0.22
N PHE A 179 4.64 5.82 -0.54
CA PHE A 179 4.68 5.52 -1.97
C PHE A 179 5.41 4.21 -2.22
N ALA A 180 4.81 3.30 -2.98
CA ALA A 180 5.49 2.15 -3.55
C ALA A 180 5.44 2.28 -5.07
N PHE A 181 6.59 2.30 -5.73
CA PHE A 181 6.66 2.50 -7.17
C PHE A 181 7.59 1.52 -7.87
N GLN A 182 7.11 1.02 -9.01
CA GLN A 182 7.81 0.14 -9.92
C GLN A 182 7.42 0.54 -11.35
N ASP A 183 8.38 1.03 -12.12
CA ASP A 183 8.17 1.34 -13.52
C ASP A 183 9.46 1.07 -14.31
N SER A 184 9.44 1.37 -15.61
CA SER A 184 10.64 1.24 -16.44
C SER A 184 11.88 1.99 -15.92
N SER A 185 11.72 3.06 -15.14
CA SER A 185 12.82 3.84 -14.55
C SER A 185 13.44 3.19 -13.31
N THR A 186 12.70 2.32 -12.62
CA THR A 186 13.19 1.61 -11.43
C THR A 186 13.97 0.33 -11.77
N GLY A 187 13.91 -0.10 -13.04
CA GLY A 187 14.64 -1.26 -13.54
C GLY A 187 14.20 -2.55 -12.85
N LYS A 188 15.11 -3.20 -12.13
CA LYS A 188 14.85 -4.46 -11.40
C LYS A 188 14.47 -4.24 -9.93
N LEU A 189 14.25 -3.00 -9.51
CA LEU A 189 13.94 -2.67 -8.13
C LEU A 189 12.49 -2.20 -8.03
N MET A 190 11.84 -2.58 -6.93
CA MET A 190 10.74 -1.82 -6.36
C MET A 190 11.33 -0.82 -5.37
N PHE A 191 10.90 0.43 -5.43
CA PHE A 191 11.23 1.41 -4.41
C PHE A 191 10.00 1.68 -3.55
N ALA A 192 10.23 1.87 -2.25
CA ALA A 192 9.26 2.43 -1.33
C ALA A 192 9.80 3.70 -0.68
N LEU A 193 8.90 4.63 -0.41
CA LEU A 193 9.16 5.93 0.21
C LEU A 193 8.14 6.17 1.33
N PRO A 194 8.26 5.51 2.49
CA PRO A 194 7.54 5.90 3.69
C PRO A 194 7.94 7.32 4.10
N MET A 195 6.95 8.11 4.52
CA MET A 195 7.15 9.45 5.05
C MET A 195 6.06 9.89 6.01
N SER A 196 6.39 10.85 6.87
CA SER A 196 5.40 11.62 7.61
C SER A 196 5.72 13.10 7.57
N LEU A 197 4.67 13.90 7.56
CA LEU A 197 4.69 15.34 7.72
C LEU A 197 4.14 15.66 9.11
N GLU A 198 4.90 16.33 9.97
CA GLU A 198 4.38 17.00 11.15
C GLU A 198 4.15 18.47 10.76
N ILE A 199 2.89 18.86 10.63
CA ILE A 199 2.45 20.12 10.07
C ILE A 199 1.93 21.01 11.19
N GLU A 200 2.57 22.15 11.38
CA GLU A 200 2.10 23.25 12.21
C GLU A 200 1.66 24.41 11.31
N VAL A 201 0.45 24.91 11.53
CA VAL A 201 -0.12 26.04 10.79
C VAL A 201 -0.77 27.05 11.73
N ASP A 202 -0.51 28.34 11.51
CA ASP A 202 -1.01 29.45 12.35
C ASP A 202 -2.49 29.81 12.07
N VAL A 203 -3.36 28.80 12.02
CA VAL A 203 -4.82 28.96 11.92
C VAL A 203 -5.57 27.96 12.78
N SER A 204 -6.84 28.27 13.08
CA SER A 204 -7.73 27.38 13.83
C SER A 204 -8.06 26.10 13.06
N TYR A 205 -8.41 25.06 13.79
CA TYR A 205 -8.73 23.75 13.24
C TYR A 205 -9.86 23.81 12.19
N GLU A 206 -10.92 24.57 12.49
CA GLU A 206 -12.08 24.72 11.61
C GLU A 206 -11.71 25.35 10.27
N ARG A 207 -10.72 26.26 10.27
CA ARG A 207 -10.21 26.86 9.05
C ARG A 207 -9.33 25.89 8.27
N VAL A 208 -8.48 25.11 8.96
CA VAL A 208 -7.60 24.10 8.34
C VAL A 208 -8.38 23.10 7.49
N LEU A 209 -9.55 22.66 7.96
CA LEU A 209 -10.36 21.66 7.26
C LEU A 209 -10.72 22.06 5.82
N PHE A 210 -10.82 23.36 5.54
CA PHE A 210 -11.27 23.90 4.25
C PHE A 210 -10.20 24.72 3.51
N ILE A 211 -8.92 24.59 3.90
CA ILE A 211 -7.81 25.25 3.20
C ILE A 211 -7.71 24.74 1.76
N THR A 212 -7.45 25.68 0.85
CA THR A 212 -7.17 25.44 -0.56
C THR A 212 -5.72 25.78 -0.91
N VAL A 213 -5.25 25.37 -2.09
CA VAL A 213 -3.87 25.62 -2.55
C VAL A 213 -3.53 27.12 -2.75
N GLU A 214 -4.55 27.97 -2.87
CA GLU A 214 -4.41 29.42 -3.09
C GLU A 214 -4.36 30.21 -1.78
N ASP A 215 -4.83 29.63 -0.68
CA ASP A 215 -4.84 30.29 0.63
C ASP A 215 -3.43 30.59 1.12
N LYS A 216 -3.29 31.70 1.85
CA LYS A 216 -2.01 32.16 2.36
C LYS A 216 -1.91 31.93 3.85
N GLU A 217 -0.99 31.09 4.25
CA GLU A 217 -0.77 30.74 5.65
C GLU A 217 0.71 30.66 5.99
N THR A 218 0.99 30.70 7.28
CA THR A 218 2.32 30.45 7.86
C THR A 218 2.37 29.00 8.30
N TYR A 219 3.33 28.25 7.76
CA TYR A 219 3.54 26.84 8.06
C TYR A 219 4.95 26.58 8.57
N SER A 220 5.04 25.59 9.45
CA SER A 220 6.27 24.86 9.77
C SER A 220 5.99 23.37 9.61
N VAL A 221 6.70 22.73 8.68
CA VAL A 221 6.49 21.32 8.32
C VAL A 221 7.77 20.55 8.56
N LYS A 222 7.75 19.58 9.47
CA LYS A 222 8.84 18.62 9.62
C LYS A 222 8.56 17.41 8.75
N LEU A 223 9.46 17.14 7.83
CA LEU A 223 9.41 16.01 6.90
C LEU A 223 10.41 14.94 7.36
N ASP A 224 9.91 13.76 7.65
CA ASP A 224 10.69 12.55 7.89
C ASP A 224 10.42 11.55 6.77
N THR A 225 11.43 11.09 6.04
CA THR A 225 11.26 10.13 4.95
C THR A 225 12.46 9.21 4.75
N MET A 226 12.22 8.02 4.20
CA MET A 226 13.26 7.05 3.86
C MET A 226 13.01 6.45 2.48
N LYS A 227 14.01 6.51 1.59
CA LYS A 227 13.99 5.78 0.33
C LYS A 227 14.59 4.40 0.55
N VAL A 228 13.81 3.36 0.29
CA VAL A 228 14.28 1.97 0.30
C VAL A 228 14.05 1.32 -1.05
N GLY A 229 14.84 0.31 -1.38
CA GLY A 229 14.68 -0.47 -2.59
C GLY A 229 14.84 -1.96 -2.33
N GLN A 230 14.06 -2.76 -3.04
CA GLN A 230 14.10 -4.21 -2.98
C GLN A 230 14.12 -4.76 -4.40
N LEU A 231 14.89 -5.83 -4.64
CA LEU A 231 14.85 -6.53 -5.92
C LEU A 231 13.43 -7.03 -6.19
N LEU A 232 12.95 -6.84 -7.41
CA LEU A 232 11.65 -7.34 -7.83
C LEU A 232 11.61 -8.85 -7.65
N PHE A 233 10.55 -9.33 -6.99
CA PHE A 233 10.31 -10.76 -6.87
C PHE A 233 10.11 -11.37 -8.27
N PRO A 234 10.31 -12.69 -8.41
CA PRO A 234 9.89 -13.38 -9.63
C PRO A 234 8.41 -13.07 -9.85
N LYS A 235 8.04 -12.78 -11.10
CA LYS A 235 6.64 -12.54 -11.43
C LYS A 235 5.80 -13.71 -10.95
N SER A 236 4.66 -13.40 -10.33
CA SER A 236 3.76 -14.43 -9.81
C SER A 236 3.41 -15.44 -10.92
N PRO A 237 3.55 -16.75 -10.71
CA PRO A 237 3.15 -17.74 -11.71
C PRO A 237 1.65 -17.64 -12.07
N GLY A 238 0.81 -17.16 -11.14
CA GLY A 238 -0.61 -16.91 -11.35
C GLY A 238 -0.92 -15.84 -12.40
N ALA A 239 -0.07 -14.84 -12.58
CA ALA A 239 -0.24 -13.86 -13.65
C ALA A 239 0.04 -14.43 -15.04
N ASN A 240 1.03 -15.31 -15.15
CA ASN A 240 1.23 -16.10 -16.36
C ASN A 240 0.07 -17.08 -16.58
N ALA A 241 -0.53 -17.65 -15.54
CA ALA A 241 -1.72 -18.49 -15.66
C ALA A 241 -2.95 -17.70 -16.16
N LEU A 242 -3.20 -16.48 -15.63
CA LEU A 242 -4.25 -15.57 -16.11
C LEU A 242 -4.00 -15.05 -17.52
N GLN A 243 -2.74 -14.72 -17.85
CA GLN A 243 -2.35 -14.32 -19.21
C GLN A 243 -2.41 -15.49 -20.18
N THR A 244 -2.06 -16.71 -19.76
CA THR A 244 -2.13 -17.93 -20.58
C THR A 244 -3.58 -18.36 -20.76
N ALA A 245 -4.43 -18.27 -19.73
CA ALA A 245 -5.87 -18.48 -19.82
C ALA A 245 -6.54 -17.47 -20.78
N ARG A 246 -6.11 -16.20 -20.76
CA ARG A 246 -6.49 -15.19 -21.78
C ARG A 246 -5.91 -15.48 -23.17
N ARG A 247 -4.75 -16.12 -23.26
CA ARG A 247 -4.05 -16.49 -24.52
C ARG A 247 -4.41 -17.88 -25.04
N LEU A 248 -5.29 -18.64 -24.39
CA LEU A 248 -5.80 -19.93 -24.92
C LEU A 248 -6.63 -19.80 -26.22
N GLY A 249 -6.59 -18.64 -26.88
CA GLY A 249 -6.92 -18.48 -28.30
C GLY A 249 -5.76 -18.68 -29.29
N VAL A 250 -4.48 -18.68 -28.91
CA VAL A 250 -3.36 -18.85 -29.89
C VAL A 250 -2.15 -19.57 -29.27
N ARG A 251 -1.66 -20.58 -30.01
CA ARG A 251 -0.57 -21.52 -29.67
C ARG A 251 0.81 -20.89 -29.38
N SER A 252 1.46 -21.47 -28.35
CA SER A 252 2.88 -21.88 -28.21
C SER A 252 4.02 -20.84 -28.29
N ALA A 253 4.86 -20.78 -27.25
CA ALA A 253 6.24 -21.33 -27.28
C ALA A 253 6.97 -21.14 -25.92
N LYS A 254 7.74 -22.18 -25.56
CA LYS A 254 8.77 -22.31 -24.50
C LYS A 254 9.06 -21.08 -23.62
N ALA A 255 8.64 -21.15 -22.36
CA ALA A 255 9.22 -20.40 -21.25
C ALA A 255 9.82 -21.42 -20.27
N ASP A 256 11.14 -21.56 -20.26
CA ASP A 256 11.85 -22.33 -19.25
C ASP A 256 12.06 -21.46 -17.99
N LEU A 257 11.91 -22.12 -16.83
CA LEU A 257 12.28 -21.72 -15.47
C LEU A 257 11.32 -20.80 -14.68
N LEU A 258 10.03 -21.17 -14.64
CA LEU A 258 9.21 -20.99 -13.44
C LEU A 258 8.81 -22.38 -12.93
N ALA A 259 8.73 -22.57 -11.61
CA ALA A 259 8.20 -23.80 -11.04
C ALA A 259 6.82 -24.04 -11.64
N ALA A 260 6.65 -25.17 -12.33
CA ALA A 260 5.39 -25.51 -12.96
C ALA A 260 4.30 -25.53 -11.87
N PRO A 261 3.16 -24.85 -12.07
CA PRO A 261 2.10 -24.86 -11.09
C PRO A 261 1.66 -26.30 -10.81
N ALA A 262 1.66 -26.69 -9.54
CA ALA A 262 1.27 -28.02 -9.12
C ALA A 262 -0.22 -28.02 -8.76
N PRO A 263 -1.01 -28.99 -9.25
CA PRO A 263 -2.40 -29.12 -8.84
C PRO A 263 -2.47 -29.49 -7.36
N ILE A 264 -3.39 -28.85 -6.64
CA ILE A 264 -3.69 -29.13 -5.25
C ILE A 264 -5.18 -29.35 -5.03
N SER A 265 -5.52 -30.04 -3.95
CA SER A 265 -6.90 -30.34 -3.58
C SER A 265 -7.13 -30.18 -2.09
N ASN A 266 -8.39 -30.27 -1.65
CA ASN A 266 -8.78 -30.22 -0.24
C ASN A 266 -8.24 -28.97 0.47
N ILE A 267 -8.40 -27.81 -0.16
CA ILE A 267 -7.95 -26.54 0.39
C ILE A 267 -8.91 -26.14 1.51
N VAL A 268 -8.38 -25.89 2.70
CA VAL A 268 -9.13 -25.48 3.87
C VAL A 268 -8.39 -24.34 4.55
N VAL A 269 -9.10 -23.26 4.82
CA VAL A 269 -8.57 -22.10 5.53
C VAL A 269 -9.17 -22.03 6.91
N THR A 270 -8.32 -22.07 7.93
CA THR A 270 -8.73 -21.98 9.32
C THR A 270 -7.99 -20.87 10.06
N ASN A 271 -8.44 -20.54 11.26
CA ASN A 271 -7.58 -19.86 12.22
C ASN A 271 -6.41 -20.78 12.67
N TRP A 272 -5.43 -20.23 13.38
CA TRP A 272 -4.29 -21.00 13.89
C TRP A 272 -4.67 -22.14 14.86
N ALA A 273 -5.73 -21.95 15.65
CA ALA A 273 -6.25 -22.99 16.53
C ALA A 273 -6.97 -24.13 15.78
N LYS A 274 -7.18 -24.00 14.45
CA LYS A 274 -7.93 -24.94 13.61
C LYS A 274 -9.37 -25.21 14.08
N THR A 275 -9.95 -24.27 14.83
CA THR A 275 -11.30 -24.39 15.40
C THR A 275 -12.37 -23.79 14.49
N THR A 276 -12.00 -22.80 13.67
CA THR A 276 -12.92 -22.09 12.78
C THR A 276 -12.46 -22.25 11.34
N THR A 277 -13.36 -22.70 10.46
CA THR A 277 -13.12 -22.75 9.01
C THR A 277 -13.71 -21.51 8.35
N TYR A 278 -12.91 -20.83 7.54
CA TYR A 278 -13.29 -19.59 6.86
C TYR A 278 -13.59 -19.82 5.38
N ALA A 279 -12.79 -20.64 4.72
CA ALA A 279 -12.98 -20.96 3.31
C ALA A 279 -12.57 -22.41 3.02
N THR A 280 -13.20 -23.00 2.00
CA THR A 280 -12.82 -24.30 1.46
C THR A 280 -12.80 -24.25 -0.06
N ALA A 281 -11.95 -25.05 -0.69
CA ALA A 281 -12.01 -25.28 -2.13
C ALA A 281 -11.59 -26.71 -2.46
N ALA A 282 -12.29 -27.32 -3.42
CA ALA A 282 -12.01 -28.69 -3.83
C ALA A 282 -10.67 -28.80 -4.58
N THR A 283 -10.36 -27.77 -5.37
CA THR A 283 -9.21 -27.73 -6.27
C THR A 283 -8.51 -26.38 -6.24
N GLY A 284 -7.23 -26.39 -6.56
CA GLY A 284 -6.48 -25.18 -6.75
C GLY A 284 -5.12 -25.45 -7.36
N VAL A 285 -4.28 -24.42 -7.28
CA VAL A 285 -2.94 -24.44 -7.83
C VAL A 285 -1.96 -23.98 -6.76
N TYR A 286 -0.87 -24.73 -6.61
CA TYR A 286 0.24 -24.39 -5.75
C TYR A 286 1.44 -24.04 -6.59
N THR A 287 2.08 -22.92 -6.28
CA THR A 287 3.36 -22.55 -6.89
C THR A 287 4.32 -22.15 -5.80
N GLU A 288 5.49 -22.76 -5.81
CA GLU A 288 6.57 -22.47 -4.88
C GLU A 288 7.76 -21.94 -5.68
N SER A 289 8.08 -20.68 -5.46
CA SER A 289 9.22 -19.98 -6.03
C SER A 289 9.82 -19.10 -4.95
N HIS A 290 10.66 -19.71 -4.10
CA HIS A 290 11.30 -19.06 -2.95
C HIS A 290 11.77 -17.61 -3.26
N PRO A 291 11.43 -16.63 -2.40
CA PRO A 291 10.73 -16.80 -1.12
C PRO A 291 9.25 -17.16 -1.25
N LEU A 292 8.61 -16.81 -2.36
CA LEU A 292 7.16 -16.84 -2.54
C LEU A 292 6.55 -18.25 -2.66
N VAL A 293 5.61 -18.54 -1.78
CA VAL A 293 4.64 -19.62 -1.90
C VAL A 293 3.25 -19.04 -2.18
N GLN A 294 2.60 -19.57 -3.22
CA GLN A 294 1.24 -19.15 -3.58
C GLN A 294 0.33 -20.36 -3.65
N VAL A 295 -0.87 -20.17 -3.12
CA VAL A 295 -1.98 -21.12 -3.15
C VAL A 295 -3.17 -20.41 -3.78
N MET A 296 -3.58 -20.85 -4.96
CA MET A 296 -4.76 -20.30 -5.64
C MET A 296 -5.89 -21.29 -5.49
N ALA A 297 -7.01 -20.87 -4.89
CA ALA A 297 -8.21 -21.70 -4.79
C ALA A 297 -9.13 -21.43 -5.99
N VAL A 298 -9.63 -22.49 -6.63
CA VAL A 298 -10.59 -22.38 -7.73
C VAL A 298 -12.00 -22.57 -7.16
N HIS A 299 -12.89 -21.60 -7.41
CA HIS A 299 -14.28 -21.57 -6.91
C HIS A 299 -14.41 -21.81 -5.40
N PRO A 300 -13.78 -20.96 -4.56
CA PRO A 300 -13.81 -21.14 -3.12
C PRO A 300 -15.21 -20.95 -2.56
N ASN A 301 -15.58 -21.81 -1.60
CA ASN A 301 -16.75 -21.61 -0.75
C ASN A 301 -16.31 -20.94 0.54
N VAL A 302 -16.63 -19.65 0.67
CA VAL A 302 -16.28 -18.82 1.83
C VAL A 302 -17.43 -18.86 2.83
N SER A 303 -17.26 -19.63 3.90
CA SER A 303 -18.26 -19.78 4.97
C SER A 303 -18.20 -18.62 5.98
N ASN A 304 -17.01 -18.05 6.19
CA ASN A 304 -16.82 -16.85 6.99
C ASN A 304 -15.89 -15.90 6.22
N PRO A 305 -16.23 -14.60 6.12
CA PRO A 305 -15.33 -13.62 5.51
C PRO A 305 -13.95 -13.70 6.14
N LEU A 306 -12.92 -13.72 5.31
CA LEU A 306 -11.54 -13.55 5.74
C LEU A 306 -11.34 -12.07 6.05
N GLN A 307 -10.65 -11.76 7.14
CA GLN A 307 -10.38 -10.42 7.63
C GLN A 307 -8.86 -10.23 7.71
N ASP A 308 -8.37 -9.07 7.30
CA ASP A 308 -6.94 -8.76 7.38
C ASP A 308 -6.44 -8.75 8.84
N GLY A 309 -5.15 -9.00 9.06
CA GLY A 309 -4.53 -9.10 10.42
C GLY A 309 -4.76 -10.44 11.14
N ASN A 310 -5.74 -11.24 10.72
CA ASN A 310 -5.96 -12.55 11.31
C ASN A 310 -4.90 -13.57 10.88
N ASN A 311 -4.40 -14.29 11.87
CA ASN A 311 -3.52 -15.42 11.72
C ASN A 311 -4.31 -16.61 11.15
N TYR A 312 -4.20 -16.80 9.83
CA TYR A 312 -4.80 -17.93 9.13
C TYR A 312 -3.79 -19.03 8.82
N LEU A 313 -4.31 -20.25 8.70
CA LEU A 313 -3.62 -21.42 8.18
C LEU A 313 -4.34 -21.88 6.93
N VAL A 314 -3.61 -21.99 5.82
CA VAL A 314 -4.10 -22.67 4.62
C VAL A 314 -3.54 -24.08 4.63
N SER A 315 -4.44 -25.06 4.68
CA SER A 315 -4.09 -26.47 4.53
C SER A 315 -4.58 -26.97 3.19
N PHE A 316 -3.77 -27.75 2.49
CA PHE A 316 -4.09 -28.30 1.18
C PHE A 316 -3.35 -29.62 0.95
N THR A 317 -3.78 -30.40 -0.03
CA THR A 317 -3.12 -31.64 -0.43
C THR A 317 -2.37 -31.42 -1.74
N ILE A 318 -1.08 -31.72 -1.76
CA ILE A 318 -0.23 -31.73 -2.96
C ILE A 318 0.42 -33.12 -3.07
N ASN A 319 0.30 -33.76 -4.23
CA ASN A 319 0.83 -35.12 -4.46
C ASN A 319 0.43 -36.14 -3.38
N GLY A 320 -0.80 -36.04 -2.85
CA GLY A 320 -1.31 -36.93 -1.79
C GLY A 320 -0.81 -36.60 -0.37
N VAL A 321 0.02 -35.57 -0.20
CA VAL A 321 0.56 -35.14 1.09
C VAL A 321 -0.15 -33.87 1.54
N GLN A 322 -0.63 -33.84 2.78
CA GLN A 322 -1.22 -32.65 3.38
C GLN A 322 -0.10 -31.67 3.78
N GLN A 323 -0.22 -30.44 3.32
CA GLN A 323 0.63 -29.31 3.66
C GLN A 323 -0.19 -28.28 4.43
N THR A 324 0.45 -27.56 5.35
CA THR A 324 -0.11 -26.39 6.01
C THR A 324 0.89 -25.25 5.92
N ARG A 325 0.42 -24.06 5.57
CA ARG A 325 1.22 -22.82 5.56
C ARG A 325 0.47 -21.75 6.35
N GLY A 326 1.20 -20.90 7.08
CA GLY A 326 0.64 -19.63 7.56
C GLY A 326 0.18 -18.80 6.36
N LEU A 327 -0.72 -17.84 6.54
CA LEU A 327 -1.25 -17.03 5.44
C LEU A 327 -1.17 -15.55 5.78
N LEU A 328 -0.63 -14.76 4.84
CA LEU A 328 -0.74 -13.31 4.82
C LEU A 328 -1.67 -12.93 3.67
N LEU A 329 -2.88 -12.47 3.98
CA LEU A 329 -3.87 -12.16 2.95
C LEU A 329 -3.49 -10.92 2.14
N ASN A 330 -3.86 -10.93 0.85
CA ASN A 330 -3.97 -9.73 0.05
C ASN A 330 -5.03 -9.94 -1.07
N GLY A 331 -6.28 -9.60 -0.76
CA GLY A 331 -7.33 -9.30 -1.75
C GLY A 331 -8.24 -10.43 -2.27
N ILE A 332 -9.44 -10.02 -2.70
CA ILE A 332 -10.41 -10.79 -3.50
C ILE A 332 -10.48 -10.11 -4.87
N MET A 333 -10.44 -10.87 -5.98
CA MET A 333 -10.63 -10.30 -7.31
C MET A 333 -12.13 -10.08 -7.64
N PRO A 334 -12.48 -9.16 -8.57
CA PRO A 334 -13.87 -8.83 -8.92
C PRO A 334 -14.72 -10.01 -9.46
N ASP A 335 -14.08 -11.12 -9.80
CA ASP A 335 -14.71 -12.36 -10.29
C ASP A 335 -15.00 -13.38 -9.17
N GLY A 336 -14.69 -13.06 -7.91
CA GLY A 336 -14.91 -13.95 -6.77
C GLY A 336 -13.86 -15.05 -6.62
N GLU A 337 -12.75 -14.99 -7.35
CA GLU A 337 -11.58 -15.84 -7.13
C GLU A 337 -10.78 -15.33 -5.93
N LEU A 338 -10.42 -16.25 -5.04
CA LEU A 338 -9.70 -15.93 -3.82
C LEU A 338 -8.24 -16.37 -3.93
N TRP A 339 -7.36 -15.38 -3.80
CA TRP A 339 -5.92 -15.55 -3.87
C TRP A 339 -5.37 -15.72 -2.46
N PHE A 340 -4.64 -16.80 -2.22
CA PHE A 340 -3.87 -16.96 -1.00
C PHE A 340 -2.39 -16.86 -1.36
N VAL A 341 -1.75 -15.75 -0.99
CA VAL A 341 -0.28 -15.67 -1.04
C VAL A 341 0.23 -15.93 0.35
N SER A 342 1.29 -16.72 0.50
CA SER A 342 1.99 -16.71 1.78
C SER A 342 3.45 -17.05 1.67
N ILE A 343 4.23 -16.06 2.11
CA ILE A 343 5.69 -15.95 2.31
C ILE A 343 6.49 -16.24 1.06
#